data_AF-A0A7S2T507-F1
#
_entry.id   AF-A0A7S2T507-F1
#
_cell.length_a   1.000
_cell.length_b   1.000
_cell.length_c   1.000
_cell.angle_alpha   90.00
_cell.angle_beta   90.00
_cell.angle_gamma   90.00
#
_symmetry.space_group_name_H-M   'P 1'
#
loop_
_entity.id
_entity.type
_entity.pdbx_description
1 polymer ?
#
loop_
_entity_poly.entity_id
_entity_poly.type
_entity_poly.pdbx_seq_one_letter_code
_entity_poly.pdbx_strand_id
1 'polypeptide(L)'
;SSRSRRGSNAIGRHHHHQTPARRMTPAATMGLSSGNIRRGAFILFEGVDRCGKSTQCKLLVQSLQSRGIEAELWRYPDRTTAIGQMIDKYLQSKEDMNDAAIHLL
;
A
#
# COMPACT_ATOMS: atom_id res chain seq x y z
N SER A 1 4.58 -96.63 4.12
CA SER A 1 5.20 -95.75 3.12
C SER A 1 5.39 -94.34 3.68
N SER A 2 6.66 -93.92 3.76
CA SER A 2 7.20 -92.57 3.55
C SER A 2 6.48 -91.33 4.14
N ARG A 3 7.05 -90.75 5.22
CA ARG A 3 7.84 -89.48 5.31
C ARG A 3 7.03 -88.20 4.97
N SER A 4 6.75 -87.28 5.90
CA SER A 4 7.63 -86.37 6.68
C SER A 4 8.13 -85.11 5.94
N ARG A 5 7.55 -83.97 6.37
CA ARG A 5 8.13 -82.62 6.63
C ARG A 5 8.55 -81.64 5.51
N ARG A 6 7.94 -80.44 5.63
CA ARG A 6 8.49 -79.06 5.67
C ARG A 6 9.08 -78.37 4.42
N GLY A 7 8.70 -77.09 4.30
CA GLY A 7 9.44 -75.98 3.65
C GLY A 7 8.55 -75.20 2.65
N SER A 8 7.99 -74.03 3.00
CA SER A 8 8.55 -72.66 2.79
C SER A 8 8.68 -72.31 1.28
N ASN A 9 8.26 -71.17 0.71
CA ASN A 9 8.23 -69.80 1.23
C ASN A 9 7.42 -68.84 0.30
N ALA A 10 7.19 -67.63 0.82
CA ALA A 10 6.46 -66.43 0.38
C ALA A 10 6.59 -65.93 -1.08
N ILE A 11 5.68 -65.03 -1.51
CA ILE A 11 5.95 -63.58 -1.77
C ILE A 11 4.64 -62.86 -2.19
N GLY A 12 4.37 -61.73 -1.52
CA GLY A 12 3.14 -60.93 -1.62
C GLY A 12 3.06 -60.06 -2.88
N ARG A 13 1.83 -59.70 -3.24
CA ARG A 13 1.50 -58.74 -4.30
C ARG A 13 0.91 -57.47 -3.68
N HIS A 14 1.62 -56.36 -3.85
CA HIS A 14 1.20 -55.04 -3.41
C HIS A 14 0.08 -54.49 -4.29
N HIS A 15 -0.97 -53.96 -3.67
CA HIS A 15 -2.05 -53.22 -4.32
C HIS A 15 -1.57 -51.81 -4.72
N HIS A 16 -1.60 -51.49 -6.00
CA HIS A 16 -1.42 -50.13 -6.51
C HIS A 16 -2.77 -49.39 -6.54
N HIS A 17 -2.92 -48.39 -5.70
CA HIS A 17 -4.04 -47.46 -5.67
C HIS A 17 -3.71 -46.28 -6.59
N GLN A 18 -4.31 -46.21 -7.78
CA GLN A 18 -4.21 -45.05 -8.68
C GLN A 18 -5.27 -44.01 -8.29
N THR A 19 -4.82 -42.80 -7.95
CA THR A 19 -5.68 -41.63 -7.73
C THR A 19 -5.97 -40.95 -9.07
N PRO A 20 -7.20 -40.49 -9.37
CA PRO A 20 -7.47 -39.82 -10.63
C PRO A 20 -6.90 -38.39 -10.64
N ALA A 21 -6.22 -38.04 -11.73
CA ALA A 21 -5.72 -36.69 -11.98
C ALA A 21 -6.90 -35.70 -12.12
N ARG A 22 -6.97 -34.74 -11.19
CA ARG A 22 -7.93 -33.63 -11.21
C ARG A 22 -7.67 -32.77 -12.45
N ARG A 23 -8.66 -32.73 -13.36
CA ARG A 23 -8.66 -31.88 -14.56
C ARG A 23 -8.50 -30.41 -14.15
N MET A 24 -7.34 -29.81 -14.42
CA MET A 24 -7.13 -28.38 -14.26
C MET A 24 -7.91 -27.64 -15.35
N THR A 25 -8.92 -26.87 -14.97
CA THR A 25 -9.50 -25.85 -15.84
C THR A 25 -8.47 -24.75 -16.05
N PRO A 26 -8.26 -24.23 -17.27
CA PRO A 26 -7.39 -23.08 -17.45
C PRO A 26 -8.01 -21.89 -16.72
N ALA A 27 -7.18 -21.20 -15.93
CA ALA A 27 -7.53 -19.94 -15.31
C ALA A 27 -8.04 -18.98 -16.40
N ALA A 28 -9.20 -18.37 -16.18
CA ALA A 28 -9.69 -17.31 -17.04
C ALA A 28 -8.60 -16.25 -17.16
N THR A 29 -8.08 -16.07 -18.37
CA THR A 29 -7.23 -14.93 -18.74
C THR A 29 -8.05 -13.67 -18.51
N MET A 30 -7.95 -13.11 -17.31
CA MET A 30 -8.35 -11.74 -17.03
C MET A 30 -7.47 -10.87 -17.91
N GLY A 31 -8.02 -10.44 -19.05
CA GLY A 31 -7.37 -9.44 -19.88
C GLY A 31 -7.05 -8.24 -18.99
N LEU A 32 -5.75 -7.96 -18.81
CA LEU A 32 -5.33 -6.67 -18.31
C LEU A 32 -5.78 -5.65 -19.35
N SER A 33 -6.94 -5.04 -19.11
CA SER A 33 -7.29 -3.81 -19.78
C SER A 33 -6.15 -2.85 -19.51
N SER A 34 -5.43 -2.46 -20.56
CA SER A 34 -4.46 -1.37 -20.53
C SER A 34 -5.24 -0.07 -20.35
N GLY A 35 -5.88 0.08 -19.19
CA GLY A 35 -6.54 1.30 -18.79
C GLY A 35 -5.47 2.37 -18.75
N ASN A 36 -5.62 3.39 -19.59
CA ASN A 36 -4.78 4.57 -19.54
C ASN A 36 -4.77 5.09 -18.10
N ILE A 37 -3.65 4.92 -17.38
CA ILE A 37 -3.48 5.47 -16.04
C ILE A 37 -3.50 6.98 -16.19
N ARG A 38 -4.63 7.60 -15.88
CA ARG A 38 -4.76 9.05 -15.88
C ARG A 38 -4.09 9.58 -14.62
N ARG A 39 -3.07 10.44 -14.81
CA ARG A 39 -2.39 11.12 -13.70
C ARG A 39 -3.37 12.05 -12.98
N GLY A 40 -3.23 12.15 -11.66
CA GLY A 40 -3.92 13.14 -10.84
C GLY A 40 -3.38 14.56 -11.04
N ALA A 41 -4.04 15.53 -10.42
CA ALA A 41 -3.61 16.93 -10.39
C ALA A 41 -3.00 17.29 -9.02
N PHE A 42 -1.93 18.10 -9.02
CA PHE A 42 -1.37 18.70 -7.82
C PHE A 42 -1.79 20.17 -7.75
N ILE A 43 -2.49 20.55 -6.67
CA ILE A 43 -3.07 21.88 -6.48
C ILE A 43 -2.43 22.51 -5.25
N LEU A 44 -1.75 23.65 -5.44
CA LEU A 44 -1.12 24.42 -4.37
C LEU A 44 -1.96 25.66 -4.03
N PHE A 45 -2.15 25.92 -2.74
CA PHE A 45 -2.83 27.11 -2.23
C PHE A 45 -1.81 28.04 -1.56
N GLU A 46 -1.61 29.21 -2.17
CA GLU A 46 -0.69 30.26 -1.68
C GLU A 46 -1.44 31.48 -1.14
N GLY A 47 -0.78 32.27 -0.30
CA GLY A 47 -1.32 33.53 0.21
C GLY A 47 -0.85 33.91 1.61
N VAL A 48 -1.20 35.13 2.04
CA VAL A 48 -0.79 35.72 3.31
C VAL A 48 -1.26 34.94 4.56
N ASP A 49 -0.65 35.20 5.71
CA ASP A 49 -1.07 34.54 6.95
C ASP A 49 -2.57 34.77 7.23
N ARG A 50 -3.24 33.73 7.76
CA ARG A 50 -4.66 33.73 8.11
C ARG A 50 -5.65 34.05 6.97
N CYS A 51 -5.26 34.05 5.69
CA CYS A 51 -6.20 34.26 4.57
C CYS A 51 -7.17 33.08 4.29
N GLY A 52 -7.14 32.02 5.10
CA GLY A 52 -8.09 30.91 5.03
C GLY A 52 -7.68 29.71 4.16
N LYS A 53 -6.42 29.64 3.72
CA LYS A 53 -5.87 28.52 2.90
C LYS A 53 -6.25 27.14 3.47
N SER A 54 -5.94 26.90 4.74
CA SER A 54 -6.21 25.63 5.42
C SER A 54 -7.69 25.24 5.41
N THR A 55 -8.59 26.22 5.47
CA THR A 55 -10.04 25.98 5.38
C THR A 55 -10.42 25.61 3.97
N GLN A 56 -9.95 26.36 2.97
CA GLN A 56 -10.26 26.13 1.56
C GLN A 56 -9.73 24.79 1.06
N CYS A 57 -8.49 24.40 1.43
CA CYS A 57 -7.95 23.10 1.05
C CYS A 57 -8.80 21.94 1.61
N LYS A 58 -9.26 22.03 2.86
CA LYS A 58 -10.14 21.01 3.47
C LYS A 58 -11.47 20.90 2.74
N LEU A 59 -12.10 22.03 2.43
CA LEU A 59 -13.38 22.07 1.70
C LEU A 59 -13.23 21.51 0.29
N LEU A 60 -12.13 21.83 -0.41
CA LEU A 60 -11.86 21.28 -1.73
C LEU A 60 -11.74 19.76 -1.70
N VAL A 61 -10.94 19.20 -0.79
CA VAL A 61 -10.76 17.75 -0.67
C VAL A 61 -12.09 17.06 -0.36
N GLN A 62 -12.87 17.57 0.60
CA GLN A 62 -14.21 17.03 0.91
C GLN A 62 -15.14 17.07 -0.30
N SER A 63 -15.13 18.17 -1.08
CA SER A 63 -15.95 18.31 -2.29
C SER A 63 -15.52 17.36 -3.42
N LEU A 64 -14.23 17.09 -3.58
CA LEU A 64 -13.73 16.11 -4.56
C LEU A 64 -14.13 14.69 -4.15
N GLN A 65 -13.91 14.34 -2.88
CA GLN A 65 -14.25 13.03 -2.34
C GLN A 65 -15.76 12.75 -2.41
N SER A 66 -16.61 13.75 -2.12
CA SER A 66 -18.07 13.59 -2.23
C SER A 66 -18.56 13.36 -3.67
N ARG A 67 -17.73 13.71 -4.66
CA ARG A 67 -17.96 13.45 -6.09
C ARG A 67 -17.31 12.15 -6.59
N GLY A 68 -16.75 11.34 -5.69
CA GLY A 68 -16.05 10.09 -6.03
C GLY A 68 -14.67 10.31 -6.67
N ILE A 69 -14.09 11.50 -6.53
CA ILE A 69 -12.73 11.80 -7.01
C ILE A 69 -11.75 11.57 -5.86
N GLU A 70 -10.75 10.72 -6.09
CA GLU A 70 -9.67 10.50 -5.14
C GLU A 70 -8.86 11.80 -4.95
N ALA A 71 -8.75 12.25 -3.71
CA ALA A 71 -8.05 13.47 -3.35
C ALA A 71 -7.48 13.37 -1.94
N GLU A 72 -6.26 13.88 -1.77
CA GLU A 72 -5.53 13.90 -0.50
C GLU A 72 -5.14 15.33 -0.12
N LEU A 73 -5.14 15.61 1.18
CA LEU A 73 -4.72 16.90 1.72
C LEU A 73 -3.27 16.82 2.20
N TRP A 74 -2.40 17.58 1.56
CA TRP A 74 -1.00 17.74 1.97
C TRP A 74 -0.78 19.14 2.57
N ARG A 75 0.09 19.25 3.59
CA ARG A 75 0.46 20.53 4.21
C ARG A 75 1.97 20.59 4.42
N TYR A 76 2.54 21.76 4.16
CA TYR A 76 3.93 22.06 4.45
C TYR A 76 4.03 23.37 5.26
N PRO A 77 4.94 23.47 6.25
CA PRO A 77 5.70 22.35 6.82
C PRO A 77 4.77 21.38 7.54
N ASP A 78 5.12 20.09 7.52
CA ASP A 78 4.43 19.10 8.36
C ASP A 78 4.84 19.34 9.82
N ARG A 79 4.01 20.07 10.55
CA ARG A 79 4.21 20.44 11.96
C ARG A 79 4.17 19.26 12.92
N THR A 80 3.92 18.04 12.45
CA THR A 80 4.08 16.83 13.28
C THR A 80 5.52 16.32 13.27
N THR A 81 6.30 16.64 12.23
CA THR A 81 7.72 16.29 12.13
C THR A 81 8.58 17.19 13.01
N ALA A 82 9.72 16.69 13.49
CA ALA A 82 10.66 17.49 14.29
C ALA A 82 11.12 18.76 13.54
N ILE A 83 11.37 18.65 12.23
CA ILE A 83 11.74 19.78 11.37
C ILE A 83 10.58 20.77 11.25
N GLY A 84 9.37 20.30 10.98
CA GLY A 84 8.21 21.20 10.84
C GLY A 84 7.80 21.88 12.15
N GLN A 85 8.04 21.26 13.31
CA GLN A 85 7.89 21.91 14.62
C GLN A 85 8.92 23.02 14.82
N MET A 86 10.18 22.79 14.42
CA MET A 86 11.23 23.80 14.48
C MET A 86 10.89 25.03 13.62
N ILE A 87 10.46 24.81 12.37
CA ILE A 87 10.01 25.87 11.47
C ILE A 87 8.81 26.62 12.06
N ASP A 88 7.81 25.91 12.61
CA ASP A 88 6.62 26.52 13.20
C ASP A 88 6.94 27.41 14.40
N LYS A 89 7.88 26.99 15.27
CA LYS A 89 8.35 27.79 16.41
C LYS A 89 9.05 29.07 15.97
N TYR A 90 9.91 28.98 14.95
CA TYR A 90 10.59 30.14 14.39
C TYR A 90 9.59 31.14 13.78
N LEU A 91 8.66 30.67 12.94
CA LEU A 91 7.64 31.52 12.31
C LEU A 91 6.69 32.18 13.32
N GLN A 92 6.55 31.59 14.52
CA GLN A 92 5.81 32.16 15.64
C GLN A 92 6.65 33.07 16.54
N SER A 93 7.90 33.36 16.17
CA SER A 93 8.84 34.20 16.94
C SER A 93 9.07 33.73 18.38
N LYS A 94 9.00 32.40 18.61
CA LYS A 94 9.10 31.82 19.96
C LYS A 94 10.52 31.44 20.38
N GLU A 95 11.47 31.37 19.44
CA GLU A 95 12.89 31.10 19.71
C GLU A 95 13.74 31.92 18.71
N ASP A 96 14.79 32.60 19.20
CA ASP A 96 15.81 33.24 18.35
C ASP A 96 16.68 32.14 17.71
N MET A 97 16.31 31.70 16.51
CA MET A 97 17.15 30.83 15.69
C MET A 97 17.87 31.63 14.61
N ASN A 98 19.14 31.32 14.38
CA ASN A 98 19.98 31.97 13.37
C ASN A 98 19.36 31.82 11.96
N ASP A 99 19.01 32.93 11.34
CA ASP A 99 18.31 33.01 10.03
C ASP A 99 18.97 32.17 8.92
N ALA A 100 20.29 31.95 9.01
CA ALA A 100 21.04 31.13 8.06
C ALA A 100 20.62 29.65 8.02
N ALA A 101 20.09 29.10 9.12
CA ALA A 101 19.69 27.69 9.19
C ALA A 101 18.35 27.41 8.49
N ILE A 102 17.55 28.44 8.25
CA ILE A 102 16.15 28.31 7.81
C ILE A 102 16.02 28.36 6.30
N HIS A 103 16.94 29.04 5.62
CA HIS A 103 17.05 28.99 4.16
C HIS A 103 17.42 27.60 3.60
N LEU A 104 17.81 26.65 4.45
CA LEU A 104 18.28 25.31 4.08
C LEU A 104 17.25 24.19 4.41
N LEU A 105 16.10 24.52 4.99
CA LEU A 105 15.04 23.59 5.42
C LEU A 105 13.78 23.71 4.55
#